data_AF-A0A1Z3NCF7-F1
#
_entry.id   AF-A0A1Z3NCF7-F1
#
_cell.length_a   1.000
_cell.length_b   1.000
_cell.length_c   1.000
_cell.angle_alpha   90.00
_cell.angle_beta   90.00
_cell.angle_gamma   90.00
#
_symmetry.space_group_name_H-M   'P 1'
#
loop_
_entity.id
_entity.type
_entity.pdbx_description
1 polymer ?
#
loop_
_entity_poly.entity_id
_entity_poly.type
_entity_poly.pdbx_seq_one_letter_code
_entity_poly.pdbx_strand_id
1 'polypeptide(L)' 'MMNKQISKENWKSLKAELRAAWNELTAEEIESTRGSIKAIYGLVQQKCELHEVEVKEKLTSLLKKYEHPPTRFHKVS' A
#
# COMPACT_ATOMS: atom_id res chain seq x y z
N MET A 1 -11.12 -8.56 -7.95
CA MET A 1 -10.23 -9.65 -7.50
C MET A 1 -8.97 -9.03 -6.89
N MET A 2 -8.76 -9.12 -5.58
CA MET A 2 -7.62 -8.51 -4.87
C MET A 2 -6.48 -9.50 -4.65
N ASN A 3 -6.04 -10.17 -5.73
CA ASN A 3 -4.79 -10.93 -5.78
C ASN A 3 -3.75 -10.13 -6.56
N LYS A 4 -3.45 -8.92 -6.09
CA LYS A 4 -2.32 -8.14 -6.61
C LYS A 4 -1.13 -8.36 -5.69
N GLN A 5 -0.04 -8.84 -6.26
CA GLN A 5 1.26 -8.88 -5.59
C GLN A 5 2.08 -7.72 -6.15
N ILE A 6 2.64 -6.90 -5.26
CA ILE A 6 3.50 -5.78 -5.65
C ILE A 6 4.88 -6.33 -6.03
N SER A 7 5.43 -5.88 -7.17
CA SER A 7 6.79 -6.21 -7.58
C SER A 7 7.81 -5.79 -6.52
N LYS A 8 8.89 -6.56 -6.33
CA LYS A 8 9.90 -6.30 -5.28
C LYS A 8 10.49 -4.88 -5.27
N GLU A 9 10.68 -4.28 -6.45
CA GLU A 9 11.17 -2.90 -6.56
C GLU A 9 10.16 -1.89 -6.01
N ASN A 10 8.91 -1.94 -6.50
CA ASN A 10 7.81 -1.11 -6.00
C ASN A 10 7.52 -1.35 -4.52
N TRP A 11 7.68 -2.59 -4.07
CA TRP A 11 7.45 -2.98 -2.69
C TRP A 11 8.39 -2.29 -1.72
N LYS A 12 9.67 -2.13 -2.09
CA LYS A 12 10.66 -1.41 -1.27
C LYS A 12 10.25 0.04 -1.05
N SER A 13 9.75 0.70 -2.08
CA SER A 13 9.22 2.08 -2.01
C SER A 13 7.91 2.14 -1.22
N LEU A 14 6.98 1.22 -1.48
CA LEU A 14 5.70 1.13 -0.78
C LEU A 14 5.91 0.91 0.73
N LYS A 15 6.88 0.06 1.13
CA LYS A 15 7.24 -0.19 2.54
C LYS A 15 7.69 1.10 3.25
N ALA A 16 8.46 1.95 2.57
CA ALA A 16 8.89 3.22 3.13
C ALA A 16 7.70 4.19 3.30
N GLU A 17 6.81 4.29 2.30
CA GLU A 17 5.59 5.10 2.41
C GLU A 17 4.62 4.55 3.47
N LEU A 18 4.45 3.24 3.56
CA LEU A 18 3.63 2.56 4.59
C LEU A 18 4.13 2.94 5.99
N ARG A 19 5.43 2.80 6.23
CA ARG A 19 6.03 3.17 7.52
C ARG A 19 5.90 4.68 7.82
N ALA A 20 6.00 5.52 6.80
CA ALA A 20 5.82 6.97 6.97
C ALA A 20 4.35 7.36 7.23
N ALA A 21 3.40 6.67 6.58
CA ALA A 21 1.97 6.89 6.74
C ALA A 21 1.41 6.32 8.05
N TRP A 22 2.04 5.26 8.55
CA TRP A 22 1.67 4.54 9.77
C TRP A 22 2.91 4.31 10.63
N ASN A 23 3.17 5.25 11.55
CA ASN A 23 4.31 5.18 12.49
C ASN A 23 4.24 3.97 13.43
N GLU A 24 3.06 3.37 13.61
CA GLU A 24 2.85 2.18 14.43
C GLU A 24 3.34 0.88 13.77
N LEU A 25 3.55 0.90 12.45
CA LEU A 25 4.01 -0.26 11.71
C LEU A 25 5.54 -0.30 11.64
N THR A 26 6.12 -1.41 12.12
CA THR A 26 7.54 -1.67 11.98
C THR A 26 7.90 -2.20 10.60
N ALA A 27 9.14 -1.94 10.19
CA ALA A 27 9.67 -2.37 8.91
C ALA A 27 9.64 -3.90 8.75
N GLU A 28 9.82 -4.65 9.83
CA GLU A 28 9.80 -6.12 9.86
C GLU A 28 8.38 -6.67 9.62
N GLU A 29 7.39 -6.12 10.32
CA GLU A 29 5.98 -6.49 10.19
C GLU A 29 5.49 -6.26 8.75
N ILE A 30 5.83 -5.10 8.19
CA ILE A 30 5.53 -4.78 6.79
C ILE A 30 6.23 -5.80 5.89
N GLU A 31 7.52 -6.09 6.09
CA GLU A 31 8.29 -7.05 5.27
C GLU A 31 7.73 -8.47 5.26
N SER A 32 7.18 -8.92 6.39
CA SER A 32 6.53 -10.22 6.53
C SER A 32 5.37 -10.42 5.54
N THR A 33 4.70 -9.33 5.15
CA THR A 33 3.60 -9.35 4.17
C THR A 33 4.05 -9.58 2.73
N ARG A 34 5.36 -9.43 2.45
CA ARG A 34 5.99 -9.65 1.13
C ARG A 34 5.30 -8.93 -0.04
N GLY A 35 4.74 -7.74 0.20
CA GLY A 35 4.04 -6.97 -0.84
C GLY A 35 2.66 -7.52 -1.20
N SER A 36 2.10 -8.38 -0.36
CA SER A 36 0.73 -8.86 -0.52
C SER A 36 -0.25 -7.85 0.07
N ILE A 37 -1.08 -7.26 -0.79
CA ILE A 37 -2.07 -6.22 -0.44
C ILE A 37 -2.97 -6.66 0.71
N LYS A 38 -3.44 -7.91 0.64
CA LYS A 38 -4.33 -8.49 1.65
C LYS A 38 -3.64 -8.63 3.01
N ALA A 39 -2.36 -9.01 3.00
CA ALA A 39 -1.58 -9.17 4.23
C ALA A 39 -1.21 -7.80 4.84
N ILE A 40 -0.84 -6.82 4.01
CA ILE A 40 -0.60 -5.44 4.45
C ILE A 40 -1.87 -4.85 5.06
N TYR A 41 -3.00 -5.03 4.38
CA TYR A 41 -4.30 -4.57 4.86
C TYR A 41 -4.64 -5.15 6.23
N GLY A 42 -4.54 -6.47 6.39
CA GLY A 42 -4.79 -7.13 7.69
C GLY A 42 -3.83 -6.66 8.78
N LEU A 43 -2.55 -6.47 8.46
CA LEU A 43 -1.56 -5.95 9.40
C LEU A 43 -1.91 -4.53 9.87
N VAL A 44 -2.21 -3.61 8.94
CA VAL A 44 -2.55 -2.22 9.26
C VAL A 44 -3.84 -2.17 10.07
N GLN A 45 -4.86 -2.94 9.68
CA GLN A 45 -6.13 -3.03 10.40
C GLN A 45 -5.94 -3.55 11.83
N GLN A 46 -5.06 -4.52 12.04
CA GLN A 46 -4.81 -5.11 13.35
C GLN A 46 -3.93 -4.24 14.26
N LYS A 47 -3.13 -3.32 13.69
CA LYS A 47 -2.18 -2.49 14.45
C LYS A 47 -2.71 -1.10 14.73
N CYS A 48 -3.30 -0.43 13.74
CA CYS A 48 -3.73 0.95 13.90
C CYS A 48 -5.08 1.11 14.60
N GLU A 49 -5.81 0.01 14.89
CA GLU A 49 -7.19 0.04 15.41
C GLU A 49 -8.12 1.00 14.62
N LEU A 50 -7.75 1.30 13.37
CA LEU A 50 -8.47 2.20 12.49
C LEU A 50 -9.62 1.45 11.82
N HIS A 51 -10.64 2.22 11.42
CA HIS A 51 -11.72 1.69 10.61
C HIS A 51 -11.18 1.13 9.29
N GLU A 52 -11.68 -0.06 8.92
CA GLU A 52 -11.35 -0.76 7.67
C GLU A 52 -11.40 0.17 6.45
N VAL A 53 -12.37 1.09 6.42
CA VAL A 53 -12.56 2.07 5.35
C VAL A 53 -11.35 3.01 5.22
N GLU A 54 -10.88 3.59 6.32
CA GLU A 54 -9.72 4.49 6.29
C GLU A 54 -8.45 3.76 5.85
N VAL A 55 -8.21 2.56 6.39
CA VAL A 55 -7.07 1.74 5.99
C VAL A 55 -7.14 1.47 4.49
N LYS A 56 -8.31 1.06 3.99
CA LYS A 56 -8.53 0.74 2.58
C LYS A 56 -8.34 1.96 1.67
N GLU A 57 -8.86 3.13 2.03
CA GLU A 57 -8.70 4.36 1.24
C GLU A 57 -7.23 4.79 1.14
N LYS A 58 -6.52 4.78 2.27
CA LYS A 58 -5.12 5.19 2.35
C LYS A 58 -4.22 4.20 1.60
N LEU A 59 -4.47 2.90 1.77
CA LEU A 59 -3.77 1.85 1.03
C LEU A 59 -4.05 1.96 -0.48
N THR A 60 -5.31 2.15 -0.88
CA THR A 60 -5.71 2.30 -2.29
C THR A 60 -5.04 3.53 -2.92
N SER A 61 -4.95 4.64 -2.17
CA SER A 61 -4.29 5.86 -2.64
C SER A 61 -2.79 5.67 -2.86
N LEU A 62 -2.11 4.94 -1.96
CA LEU A 62 -0.71 4.56 -2.16
C LEU A 62 -0.57 3.64 -3.37
N LEU A 63 -1.41 2.61 -3.45
CA LEU A 63 -1.36 1.59 -4.50
C LEU A 63 -1.65 2.13 -5.88
N LYS A 64 -2.54 3.12 -6.01
CA LYS A 64 -2.80 3.80 -7.29
C LYS A 64 -1.53 4.36 -7.94
N LYS A 65 -0.55 4.80 -7.13
CA LYS A 65 0.77 5.26 -7.64
C LYS A 65 1.60 4.14 -8.28
N TYR A 66 1.36 2.89 -7.90
CA TYR A 66 2.12 1.72 -8.34
C TYR A 66 1.33 0.81 -9.29
N GLU A 67 -0.01 0.93 -9.34
CA GLU A 67 -0.89 0.15 -10.22
C GLU A 67 -0.99 0.70 -11.64
N HIS A 68 -0.93 2.03 -11.78
CA HIS A 68 -0.90 2.68 -13.08
C HIS A 68 0.52 3.21 -13.29
N PRO A 69 1.29 2.73 -14.30
CA PRO A 69 2.31 3.61 -14.86
C PRO A 69 1.61 4.93 -15.18
N PRO A 70 2.23 6.10 -14.97
CA PRO A 70 1.58 7.35 -15.35
C PRO A 70 1.25 7.22 -16.83
N THR A 71 -0.03 7.01 -17.13
CA THR A 71 -0.55 7.16 -18.47
C THR A 71 -0.39 8.65 -18.73
N ARG A 72 0.82 9.01 -19.20
CA ARG A 72 1.05 10.18 -20.00
C ARG A 72 -0.04 10.15 -21.07
N PHE A 73 -0.62 11.31 -21.38
CA PHE A 73 -1.67 11.58 -22.36
C PHE A 73 -3.11 11.54 -21.77
N HIS A 74 -3.94 12.60 -21.83
CA HIS A 74 -3.89 13.83 -22.63
C HIS A 74 -4.46 15.02 -21.84
N LYS A 75 -3.74 16.14 -21.90
CA LYS A 75 -4.32 17.48 -21.87
C LYS A 75 -5.07 17.66 -23.20
N VAL A 76 -6.37 17.92 -23.17
CA VAL A 76 -7.18 18.57 -24.22
C VAL A 76 -8.58 18.77 -23.62
N SER A 77 -9.26 19.91 -23.68
CA SER A 77 -8.97 21.33 -23.90
C SER A 77 -10.03 22.08 -23.09
#